data_AF-A0A318CNV7-F1
#
_entry.id   AF-A0A318CNV7-F1
#
_cell.length_a   1.000
_cell.length_b   1.000
_cell.length_c   1.000
_cell.angle_alpha   90.00
_cell.angle_beta   90.00
_cell.angle_gamma   90.00
#
_symmetry.space_group_name_H-M   'P 1'
#
loop_
_entity.id
_entity.type
_entity.pdbx_description
1 polymer ?
#
loop_
_entity_poly.entity_id
_entity_poly.type
_entity_poly.pdbx_seq_one_letter_code
_entity_poly.pdbx_strand_id
1 'polypeptide(L)' 'MTLSDGSILKMNAKSAVSVRMRSLRRQVELNEGEVFFAVAVDPDRPFEVRTPNGRI' A
#
# COMPACT_ATOMS: atom_id res chain seq x y z
N MET A 1 7.46 2.45 -7.47
CA MET A 1 6.63 1.39 -8.10
C MET A 1 5.22 1.92 -8.27
N THR A 2 4.62 1.70 -9.43
CA THR A 2 3.22 2.05 -9.69
C THR A 2 2.37 0.79 -9.58
N LEU A 3 1.22 0.90 -8.91
CA LEU A 3 0.27 -0.20 -8.71
C LEU A 3 -0.78 -0.23 -9.82
N SER A 4 -1.55 -1.31 -9.88
CA SER A 4 -2.60 -1.49 -10.90
C SER A 4 -3.78 -0.53 -10.79
N ASP A 5 -3.98 0.11 -9.63
CA ASP A 5 -4.98 1.15 -9.42
C ASP A 5 -4.46 2.56 -9.73
N GLY A 6 -3.20 2.69 -10.17
CA GLY A 6 -2.53 3.97 -10.42
C GLY A 6 -1.86 4.59 -9.19
N SER A 7 -2.01 3.99 -8.00
CA SER A 7 -1.30 4.44 -6.80
C SER A 7 0.22 4.27 -6.96
N ILE A 8 1.01 5.14 -6.35
CA ILE A 8 2.47 5.13 -6.42
C ILE A 8 3.06 4.86 -5.04
N LEU A 9 3.94 3.86 -4.97
CA LEU A 9 4.77 3.52 -3.81
C LEU A 9 6.21 3.97 -4.05
N LYS A 10 6.74 4.79 -3.14
CA LYS A 10 8.17 5.11 -3.06
C LYS A 10 8.73 4.43 -1.81
N MET A 11 9.54 3.40 -2.01
CA MET A 11 10.12 2.59 -0.95
C MET A 11 11.53 3.07 -0.64
N ASN A 12 11.85 3.27 0.65
CA ASN A 12 13.22 3.53 1.09
C ASN A 12 14.04 2.23 1.15
N ALA A 13 15.35 2.36 1.40
CA ALA A 13 16.24 1.21 1.56
C ALA A 13 15.72 0.24 2.64
N LYS A 14 15.92 -1.07 2.42
CA LYS A 14 15.49 -2.16 3.32
C LYS A 14 13.97 -2.22 3.59
N SER A 15 13.16 -1.75 2.65
CA SER A 15 11.70 -1.90 2.76
C SER A 15 11.23 -3.23 2.20
N ALA A 16 10.33 -3.90 2.92
CA ALA A 16 9.71 -5.15 2.52
C ALA A 16 8.18 -4.98 2.47
N VAL A 17 7.61 -5.05 1.26
CA VAL A 17 6.19 -4.76 1.01
C VAL A 17 5.53 -5.90 0.25
N SER A 18 4.33 -6.29 0.68
CA SER A 18 3.42 -7.16 -0.08
C SER A 18 2.16 -6.40 -0.47
N VAL A 19 1.73 -6.56 -1.73
CA VAL A 19 0.58 -5.83 -2.27
C VAL A 19 -0.50 -6.81 -2.68
N ARG A 20 -1.74 -6.59 -2.22
CA ARG A 20 -2.91 -7.37 -2.62
C ARG A 20 -4.02 -6.43 -3.09
N MET A 21 -4.24 -6.41 -4.39
CA MET A 21 -5.31 -5.65 -5.04
C MET A 21 -6.50 -6.59 -5.27
N ARG A 22 -7.63 -6.31 -4.61
CA ARG A 22 -8.90 -7.03 -4.82
C ARG A 22 -9.95 -6.08 -5.38
N SER A 23 -11.07 -6.65 -5.83
CA SER A 23 -12.21 -5.90 -6.37
C SER A 23 -12.76 -4.88 -5.37
N LEU A 24 -12.84 -5.23 -4.08
CA LEU A 24 -13.44 -4.37 -3.05
C LEU A 24 -12.43 -3.63 -2.15
N ARG A 25 -11.14 -4.00 -2.17
CA ARG A 25 -10.12 -3.42 -1.28
C ARG A 25 -8.76 -3.39 -1.93
N ARG A 26 -7.95 -2.40 -1.54
CA ARG A 26 -6.54 -2.24 -1.92
C ARG A 26 -5.71 -2.36 -0.65
N GLN A 27 -4.98 -3.46 -0.50
CA GLN A 27 -4.23 -3.74 0.74
C GLN A 27 -2.74 -3.77 0.48
N VAL A 28 -1.99 -3.08 1.32
CA VAL A 28 -0.53 -3.12 1.36
C VAL A 28 -0.09 -3.59 2.75
N GLU A 29 0.81 -4.57 2.79
CA GLU A 29 1.47 -5.04 4.00
C GLU A 29 2.92 -4.56 3.98
N LEU A 30 3.27 -3.64 4.88
CA LEU A 30 4.62 -3.15 5.13
C LEU A 30 5.22 -3.94 6.29
N ASN A 31 6.09 -4.89 5.98
CA ASN A 31 6.69 -5.79 6.97
C ASN A 31 7.93 -5.15 7.63
N GLU A 32 8.69 -4.35 6.88
CA GLU A 32 9.90 -3.67 7.32
C GLU A 32 10.12 -2.40 6.51
N GLY A 33 10.76 -1.39 7.12
CA GLY A 33 11.23 -0.18 6.44
C GLY A 33 10.18 0.92 6.34
N GLU A 34 10.29 1.72 5.28
CA GLU A 34 9.50 2.94 5.12
C GLU A 34 9.03 3.11 3.68
N VAL A 35 7.77 3.50 3.53
CA VAL A 35 7.14 3.68 2.22
C VAL A 35 6.30 4.93 2.23
N PHE A 36 6.50 5.77 1.21
CA PHE A 36 5.61 6.88 0.91
C PHE A 36 4.58 6.43 -0.14
N PHE A 37 3.33 6.77 0.12
CA PHE A 37 2.19 6.44 -0.74
C PHE A 37 1.60 7.70 -1.35
N ALA A 38 1.48 7.75 -2.67
CA ALA A 38 0.57 8.64 -3.37
C ALA A 38 -0.61 7.81 -3.86
N VAL A 39 -1.73 7.87 -3.14
CA VAL A 39 -2.89 6.97 -3.35
C VAL A 39 -3.81 7.55 -4.41
N ALA A 40 -4.15 6.74 -5.40
CA ALA A 40 -5.16 7.09 -6.39
C ALA A 40 -6.55 7.20 -5.71
N VAL A 41 -7.32 8.22 -6.07
CA VAL A 41 -8.66 8.44 -5.53
C VAL A 41 -9.60 7.36 -6.05
N ASP A 42 -10.16 6.58 -5.14
CA ASP A 42 -11.15 5.53 -5.41
C ASP A 42 -11.97 5.35 -4.12
N PRO A 43 -13.10 6.09 -3.97
CA PRO A 43 -13.92 6.07 -2.75
C PRO A 43 -14.57 4.72 -2.46
N ASP A 44 -14.83 3.93 -3.51
CA ASP A 44 -15.53 2.65 -3.41
C ASP A 44 -14.60 1.50 -2.97
N ARG A 45 -13.28 1.69 -3.11
CA ARG A 45 -12.28 0.68 -2.78
C ARG A 45 -11.28 1.26 -1.80
N PRO A 46 -11.44 1.09 -0.48
CA PRO A 46 -10.52 1.65 0.50
C PRO A 46 -9.09 1.14 0.30
N PHE A 47 -8.12 2.02 0.61
CA PHE A 47 -6.69 1.72 0.61
C PHE A 47 -6.24 1.51 2.06
N GLU A 48 -5.85 0.28 2.41
CA GLU A 48 -5.42 -0.11 3.76
C GLU A 48 -3.93 -0.42 3.76
N VAL A 49 -3.20 0.15 4.72
CA VAL A 49 -1.80 -0.17 5.01
C VAL A 49 -1.73 -0.92 6.33
N ARG A 50 -1.16 -2.12 6.30
CA ARG A 50 -0.93 -2.95 7.49
C ARG A 50 0.56 -3.01 7.79
N THR A 51 0.90 -2.85 9.05
CA THR A 51 2.24 -3.04 9.60
C THR A 51 2.16 -4.04 10.75
N PRO A 52 3.29 -4.61 11.21
CA PRO A 52 3.31 -5.43 12.42
C PRO A 52 2.70 -4.73 13.64
N ASN A 53 2.76 -3.40 13.68
CA ASN A 53 2.36 -2.59 14.83
C ASN A 53 0.93 -2.04 14.73
N GLY A 54 0.23 -2.24 13.61
CA GLY A 54 -1.12 -1.72 13.44
C GLY A 54 -1.57 -1.57 11.99
N ARG A 55 -2.77 -1.02 11.81
CA ARG A 55 -3.40 -0.77 10.52
C ARG A 55 -3.82 0.70 10.40
N ILE A 56 -3.55 1.27 9.23
CA ILE A 56 -3.96 2.61 8.82
C ILE A 56 -4.80 2.50 7.55
#